data_AF-A0A6L8I941-F1
#
_entry.id   AF-A0A6L8I941-F1
#
_cell.length_a   1.000
_cell.length_b   1.000
_cell.length_c   1.000
_cell.angle_alpha   90.00
_cell.angle_beta   90.00
_cell.angle_gamma   90.00
#
_symmetry.space_group_name_H-M   'P 1'
#
loop_
_entity.id
_entity.type
_entity.pdbx_description
1 polymer ?
#
loop_
_entity_poly.entity_id
_entity_poly.type
_entity_poly.pdbx_seq_one_letter_code
_entity_poly.pdbx_strand_id
1 'polypeptide(L)'
;MRQIIVANEATGLLGPVVNAVDTTVRAACAATLWITFLAMLLPTFANAVLRYTTDASLNWSVEVVQLTFPWFIMAGAVLAAQHSRHIGVELLANLLSDRPARSLALVVQAFILVSCLAVIYVYLGFGQFEGGMEFAAGDVQFTSLGVPQSW
;
A
#
# COMPACT_ATOMS: atom_id res chain seq x y z
N MET A 1 18.39 33.45 24.98
CA MET A 1 19.65 32.73 24.71
C MET A 1 19.79 31.41 25.47
N ARG A 2 19.56 31.33 26.79
CA ARG A 2 19.70 30.06 27.56
C ARG A 2 18.82 28.88 27.09
N GLN A 3 17.63 29.14 26.54
CA GLN A 3 16.68 28.11 26.07
C GLN A 3 17.20 27.32 24.84
N ILE A 4 18.09 27.92 24.04
CA ILE A 4 18.59 27.31 22.79
C ILE A 4 19.73 26.33 23.07
N ILE A 5 20.50 26.55 24.16
CA ILE A 5 21.64 25.72 24.55
C ILE A 5 21.17 24.39 25.18
N VAL A 6 20.15 24.43 26.05
CA VAL A 6 19.62 23.22 26.72
C VAL A 6 19.00 22.24 25.71
N ALA A 7 18.33 22.75 24.68
CA ALA A 7 17.80 21.92 23.60
C ALA A 7 18.92 21.22 22.82
N ASN A 8 20.05 21.89 22.57
CA ASN A 8 21.19 21.28 21.88
C ASN A 8 21.90 20.23 22.74
N GLU A 9 21.99 20.41 24.04
CA GLU A 9 22.57 19.41 24.97
C GLU A 9 21.69 18.16 25.08
N ALA A 10 20.36 18.33 25.20
CA ALA A 10 19.41 17.21 25.21
C ALA A 10 19.36 16.48 23.85
N THR A 11 19.46 17.21 22.75
CA THR A 11 19.51 16.64 21.38
C THR A 11 20.89 16.00 21.10
N GLY A 12 21.97 16.48 21.70
CA GLY A 12 23.30 15.88 21.60
C GLY A 12 23.41 14.57 22.38
N LEU A 13 22.76 14.47 23.55
CA LEU A 13 22.75 13.25 24.37
C LEU A 13 21.81 12.17 23.79
N LEU A 14 20.63 12.58 23.29
CA LEU A 14 19.63 11.66 22.71
C LEU A 14 19.80 11.44 21.20
N GLY A 15 20.59 12.28 20.54
CA GLY A 15 20.83 12.24 19.09
C GLY A 15 21.25 10.88 18.53
N PRO A 16 22.21 10.15 19.14
CA PRO A 16 22.58 8.83 18.64
C PRO A 16 21.45 7.80 18.78
N VAL A 17 20.64 7.88 19.86
CA VAL A 17 19.49 6.99 20.07
C VAL A 17 18.39 7.29 19.05
N VAL A 18 18.07 8.57 18.85
CA VAL A 18 17.08 9.00 17.86
C VAL A 18 17.49 8.59 16.44
N ASN A 19 18.76 8.77 16.08
CA ASN A 19 19.26 8.39 14.77
C ASN A 19 19.31 6.86 14.57
N ALA A 20 19.65 6.11 15.62
CA ALA A 20 19.60 4.65 15.60
C ALA A 20 18.17 4.13 15.42
N VAL A 21 17.18 4.73 16.10
CA VAL A 21 15.77 4.38 15.96
C VAL A 21 15.29 4.68 14.53
N ASP A 22 15.56 5.86 13.99
CA ASP A 22 15.13 6.23 12.64
C ASP A 22 15.74 5.29 11.58
N THR A 23 17.03 4.96 11.72
CA THR A 23 17.74 4.01 10.85
C THR A 23 17.17 2.59 10.96
N THR A 24 16.84 2.15 12.17
CA THR A 24 16.26 0.81 12.40
C THR A 24 14.87 0.71 11.78
N VAL A 25 14.02 1.73 11.97
CA VAL A 25 12.69 1.79 11.36
C VAL A 25 12.80 1.78 9.84
N ARG A 26 13.73 2.55 9.27
CA ARG A 26 13.96 2.56 7.83
C ARG A 26 14.41 1.20 7.31
N ALA A 27 15.35 0.55 7.98
CA ALA A 27 15.85 -0.76 7.59
C ALA A 27 14.74 -1.82 7.69
N ALA A 28 13.94 -1.82 8.75
CA ALA A 28 12.82 -2.74 8.94
C ALA A 28 11.76 -2.57 7.85
N CYS A 29 11.31 -1.34 7.58
CA CYS A 29 10.32 -1.08 6.53
C CYS A 29 10.87 -1.44 5.13
N ALA A 30 12.13 -1.13 4.84
CA ALA A 30 12.75 -1.51 3.57
C ALA A 30 12.85 -3.04 3.43
N ALA A 31 13.23 -3.76 4.48
CA ALA A 31 13.27 -5.21 4.48
C ALA A 31 11.87 -5.81 4.24
N THR A 32 10.85 -5.33 4.96
CA THR A 32 9.45 -5.76 4.76
C THR A 32 9.01 -5.54 3.32
N LEU A 33 9.31 -4.38 2.73
CA LEU A 33 8.96 -4.06 1.35
C LEU A 33 9.63 -5.03 0.36
N TRP A 34 10.93 -5.28 0.50
CA TRP A 34 11.65 -6.21 -0.38
C TRP A 34 11.15 -7.65 -0.25
N ILE A 35 10.92 -8.11 0.99
CA ILE A 35 10.41 -9.46 1.27
C ILE A 35 9.03 -9.62 0.64
N THR A 36 8.13 -8.68 0.88
CA THR A 36 6.76 -8.73 0.35
C THR A 36 6.73 -8.64 -1.18
N PHE A 37 7.57 -7.79 -1.77
CA PHE A 37 7.71 -7.69 -3.22
C PHE A 37 8.18 -8.99 -3.85
N LEU A 38 9.23 -9.61 -3.32
CA LEU A 38 9.74 -10.90 -3.82
C LEU A 38 8.73 -12.03 -3.61
N ALA A 39 8.03 -12.03 -2.47
CA ALA A 39 6.98 -13.01 -2.17
C ALA A 39 5.80 -12.93 -3.16
N MET A 40 5.56 -11.78 -3.78
CA MET A 40 4.56 -11.65 -4.85
C MET A 40 5.13 -11.95 -6.23
N LEU A 41 6.33 -11.43 -6.51
CA LEU A 41 6.96 -11.51 -7.82
C LEU A 41 7.27 -12.95 -8.20
N LEU A 42 7.90 -13.71 -7.29
CA LEU A 42 8.36 -15.07 -7.61
C LEU A 42 7.20 -16.03 -7.92
N PRO A 43 6.13 -16.14 -7.09
CA PRO A 43 5.02 -17.03 -7.39
C PRO A 43 4.23 -16.59 -8.63
N THR A 44 4.00 -15.29 -8.81
CA THR A 44 3.26 -14.78 -9.98
C THR A 44 4.05 -15.01 -11.26
N PHE A 45 5.37 -14.79 -11.23
CA PHE A 45 6.24 -15.06 -12.37
C PHE A 45 6.33 -16.56 -12.67
N ALA A 46 6.52 -17.40 -11.64
CA ALA A 46 6.51 -18.85 -11.80
C ALA A 46 5.18 -19.33 -12.40
N ASN A 47 4.05 -18.83 -11.91
CA ASN A 47 2.73 -19.14 -12.46
C ASN A 47 2.59 -18.73 -13.94
N ALA A 48 3.09 -17.56 -14.32
CA ALA A 48 3.10 -17.13 -15.72
C ALA A 48 3.93 -18.07 -16.59
N VAL A 49 5.14 -18.44 -16.15
CA VAL A 49 6.00 -19.40 -16.88
C VAL A 49 5.32 -20.75 -17.02
N LEU A 50 4.82 -21.34 -15.92
CA LEU A 50 4.13 -22.64 -15.95
C LEU A 50 2.93 -22.63 -16.90
N ARG A 51 2.20 -21.51 -16.94
CA ARG A 51 1.03 -21.38 -17.80
C ARG A 51 1.40 -21.36 -19.28
N TYR A 52 2.56 -20.83 -19.65
CA TYR A 52 3.03 -20.82 -21.04
C TYR A 52 3.81 -22.09 -21.42
N THR A 53 4.39 -22.83 -20.47
CA THR A 53 5.18 -24.04 -20.76
C THR A 53 4.41 -25.33 -20.62
N THR A 54 3.47 -25.39 -19.67
CA THR A 54 2.89 -26.65 -19.18
C THR A 54 1.36 -26.58 -19.05
N ASP A 55 0.74 -25.46 -19.44
CA ASP A 55 -0.69 -25.14 -19.24
C ASP A 55 -1.19 -25.29 -17.78
N ALA A 56 -0.26 -25.51 -16.84
CA ALA A 56 -0.54 -25.70 -15.42
C ALA A 56 -0.62 -24.33 -14.71
N SER A 57 -1.49 -24.23 -13.71
CA SER A 57 -1.72 -23.00 -12.94
C SER A 57 -1.47 -23.23 -11.45
N LEU A 58 -0.72 -22.34 -10.80
CA LEU A 58 -0.47 -22.32 -9.36
C LEU A 58 -1.52 -21.46 -8.67
N ASN A 59 -2.61 -22.09 -8.21
CA ASN A 59 -3.72 -21.36 -7.60
C ASN A 59 -3.33 -20.67 -6.28
N TRP A 60 -2.40 -21.22 -5.51
CA TRP A 60 -1.91 -20.58 -4.27
C TRP A 60 -1.13 -19.27 -4.52
N SER A 61 -0.65 -19.03 -5.74
CA SER A 61 0.12 -17.81 -6.05
C SER A 61 -0.73 -16.55 -5.93
N VAL A 62 -2.02 -16.59 -6.27
CA VAL A 62 -2.90 -15.43 -6.14
C VAL A 62 -3.20 -15.11 -4.67
N GLU A 63 -3.33 -16.14 -3.84
CA GLU A 63 -3.61 -16.00 -2.40
C GLU A 63 -2.43 -15.31 -1.68
N VAL A 64 -1.19 -15.69 -2.04
CA VAL A 64 0.02 -15.05 -1.50
C VAL A 64 0.05 -13.56 -1.84
N VAL A 65 -0.31 -13.20 -3.07
CA VAL A 65 -0.37 -11.79 -3.47
C VAL A 65 -1.40 -11.03 -2.65
N GLN A 66 -2.62 -11.58 -2.50
CA GLN A 66 -3.68 -10.94 -1.74
C GLN A 66 -3.32 -10.72 -0.26
N LEU A 67 -2.75 -11.73 0.39
CA LEU A 67 -2.36 -11.65 1.82
C LEU A 67 -1.17 -10.72 2.06
N THR A 68 -0.24 -10.66 1.12
CA THR A 68 1.02 -9.92 1.28
C THR A 68 0.87 -8.44 0.88
N PHE A 69 -0.16 -8.08 0.12
CA PHE A 69 -0.36 -6.74 -0.45
C PHE A 69 -0.54 -5.63 0.58
N PRO A 70 -1.32 -5.80 1.66
CA PRO A 70 -1.44 -4.77 2.69
C PRO A 70 -0.10 -4.44 3.33
N TRP A 71 0.73 -5.45 3.62
CA TRP A 71 2.05 -5.28 4.22
C TRP A 71 3.01 -4.51 3.32
N PHE A 72 2.99 -4.78 2.00
CA PHE A 72 3.78 -4.05 1.01
C PHE A 72 3.41 -2.56 0.98
N ILE A 73 2.11 -2.24 0.91
CA ILE A 73 1.65 -0.85 0.89
C ILE A 73 1.99 -0.13 2.19
N MET A 74 1.73 -0.74 3.34
CA MET A 74 2.04 -0.13 4.64
C MET A 74 3.54 0.17 4.76
N ALA A 75 4.40 -0.77 4.37
CA ALA A 75 5.85 -0.56 4.37
C ALA A 75 6.29 0.55 3.42
N GLY A 76 5.72 0.59 2.20
CA GLY A 76 5.98 1.65 1.22
C GLY A 76 5.54 3.03 1.68
N ALA A 77 4.35 3.13 2.29
CA ALA A 77 3.81 4.38 2.82
C ALA A 77 4.70 4.97 3.93
N VAL A 78 5.18 4.13 4.87
CA VAL A 78 6.09 4.56 5.95
C VAL A 78 7.43 5.04 5.40
N LEU A 79 8.01 4.31 4.43
CA LEU A 79 9.29 4.68 3.81
C LEU A 79 9.18 6.02 3.06
N ALA A 80 8.07 6.22 2.33
CA ALA A 80 7.76 7.46 1.63
C ALA A 80 7.55 8.63 2.60
N ALA A 81 6.85 8.41 3.71
CA ALA A 81 6.65 9.42 4.74
C ALA A 81 7.95 9.84 5.44
N GLN A 82 8.87 8.90 5.69
CA GLN A 82 10.19 9.22 6.24
C GLN A 82 11.06 10.04 5.26
N HIS A 83 11.08 9.68 3.97
CA HIS A 83 11.80 10.47 2.95
C HIS A 83 11.16 11.84 2.72
N SER A 84 9.85 11.96 2.92
CA SER A 84 9.09 13.19 2.65
C SER A 84 9.05 14.17 3.83
N ARG A 85 9.64 13.83 4.98
CA ARG A 85 9.51 14.61 6.23
C ARG A 85 10.11 16.04 6.19
N HIS A 86 10.87 16.39 5.15
CA HIS A 86 11.39 17.76 4.96
C HIS A 86 11.26 18.35 3.54
N ILE A 87 10.98 17.56 2.50
CA ILE A 87 11.11 18.02 1.11
C ILE A 87 9.78 17.93 0.33
N GLY A 88 8.91 16.96 0.65
CA GLY A 88 7.71 16.68 -0.15
C GLY A 88 6.59 17.71 0.01
N VAL A 89 6.34 18.15 1.24
CA VAL A 89 5.31 19.17 1.51
C VAL A 89 5.79 20.55 1.08
N GLU A 90 7.07 20.86 1.28
CA GLU A 90 7.64 22.16 0.91
C GLU A 90 7.79 22.32 -0.61
N LEU A 91 8.16 21.29 -1.38
CA LEU A 91 8.22 21.41 -2.85
C LEU A 91 6.83 21.50 -3.47
N LEU A 92 5.85 20.73 -2.98
CA LEU A 92 4.48 20.80 -3.49
C LEU A 92 3.78 22.11 -3.07
N ALA A 93 4.13 22.67 -1.91
CA ALA A 93 3.65 23.98 -1.45
C ALA A 93 4.42 25.17 -2.07
N ASN A 94 5.70 25.01 -2.43
CA ASN A 94 6.53 26.09 -2.99
C ASN A 94 6.54 26.15 -4.52
N LEU A 95 6.32 25.04 -5.24
CA LEU A 95 6.19 25.09 -6.72
C LEU A 95 4.79 25.52 -7.17
N LEU A 96 3.81 25.51 -6.28
CA LEU A 96 2.42 25.66 -6.60
C LEU A 96 1.88 26.87 -5.84
N SER A 97 1.84 28.02 -6.52
CA SER A 97 1.00 29.15 -6.11
C SER A 97 -0.37 28.62 -5.64
N ASP A 98 -0.94 29.21 -4.59
CA ASP A 98 -2.18 28.76 -3.91
C ASP A 98 -3.36 28.43 -4.85
N ARG A 99 -3.34 28.95 -6.08
CA ARG A 99 -4.42 28.82 -7.07
C ARG A 99 -4.36 27.53 -7.91
N PRO A 100 -3.26 27.20 -8.64
CA PRO A 100 -3.15 25.93 -9.38
C PRO A 100 -3.13 24.68 -8.48
N ALA A 101 -2.64 24.80 -7.25
CA ALA A 101 -2.63 23.70 -6.28
C ALA A 101 -4.03 23.24 -5.91
N ARG A 102 -4.90 24.21 -5.68
CA ARG A 102 -6.28 23.97 -5.29
C ARG A 102 -7.11 23.41 -6.42
N SER A 103 -6.87 23.83 -7.66
CA SER A 103 -7.51 23.22 -8.84
C SER A 103 -7.05 21.79 -9.07
N LEU A 104 -5.75 21.50 -8.92
CA LEU A 104 -5.25 20.14 -9.07
C LEU A 104 -5.79 19.21 -7.99
N ALA A 105 -5.83 19.68 -6.73
CA ALA A 105 -6.43 18.93 -5.63
C ALA A 105 -7.92 18.64 -5.88
N LEU A 106 -8.69 19.61 -6.40
CA LEU A 106 -10.09 19.40 -6.77
C LEU A 106 -10.25 18.39 -7.91
N VAL A 107 -9.37 18.41 -8.91
CA VAL A 107 -9.40 17.43 -10.01
C VAL A 107 -9.08 16.02 -9.50
N VAL A 108 -8.05 15.88 -8.65
CA VAL A 108 -7.72 14.59 -8.03
C VAL A 108 -8.87 14.10 -7.15
N GLN A 109 -9.46 14.97 -6.33
CA GLN A 109 -10.61 14.64 -5.50
C GLN A 109 -11.80 14.20 -6.36
N ALA A 110 -12.11 14.92 -7.45
CA ALA A 110 -13.16 14.58 -8.37
C ALA A 110 -12.89 13.25 -9.07
N PHE A 111 -11.65 12.98 -9.47
CA PHE A 111 -11.25 11.72 -10.09
C PHE A 111 -11.43 10.54 -9.12
N ILE A 112 -11.02 10.68 -7.86
CA ILE A 112 -11.26 9.68 -6.81
C ILE A 112 -12.76 9.47 -6.59
N LEU A 113 -13.55 10.55 -6.58
CA LEU A 113 -15.00 10.47 -6.38
C LEU A 113 -15.68 9.76 -7.55
N VAL A 114 -15.26 10.05 -8.78
CA VAL A 114 -15.72 9.35 -9.99
C VAL A 114 -15.28 7.89 -9.99
N SER A 115 -14.04 7.57 -9.61
CA SER A 115 -13.59 6.18 -9.53
C SER A 115 -14.39 5.41 -8.47
N CYS A 116 -14.66 6.02 -7.32
CA CYS A 116 -15.47 5.44 -6.26
C CYS A 116 -16.92 5.20 -6.74
N LEU A 117 -17.55 6.19 -7.38
CA LEU A 117 -18.89 6.05 -7.95
C LEU A 117 -18.95 5.02 -9.07
N ALA A 118 -17.92 4.94 -9.93
CA ALA A 118 -17.84 3.93 -10.98
C ALA A 118 -17.76 2.52 -10.39
N VAL A 119 -16.93 2.31 -9.35
CA VAL A 119 -16.86 1.05 -8.63
C VAL A 119 -18.22 0.73 -7.99
N ILE A 120 -18.86 1.67 -7.30
CA ILE A 120 -20.19 1.46 -6.71
C ILE A 120 -21.24 1.13 -7.78
N TYR A 121 -21.25 1.83 -8.92
CA TYR A 121 -22.19 1.59 -10.00
C TYR A 121 -21.98 0.22 -10.64
N VAL A 122 -20.72 -0.19 -10.84
CA VAL A 122 -20.38 -1.53 -11.32
C VAL A 122 -20.80 -2.58 -10.29
N TYR A 123 -20.49 -2.41 -9.00
CA TYR A 123 -20.89 -3.35 -7.95
C TYR A 123 -22.41 -3.45 -7.77
N LEU A 124 -23.14 -2.34 -7.85
CA LEU A 124 -24.61 -2.36 -7.79
C LEU A 124 -25.21 -2.94 -9.07
N GLY A 125 -24.60 -2.66 -10.22
CA GLY A 125 -24.98 -3.25 -11.50
C GLY A 125 -24.80 -4.77 -11.48
N PHE A 126 -23.61 -5.24 -11.12
CA PHE A 126 -23.29 -6.66 -10.94
C PHE A 126 -24.08 -7.30 -9.80
N GLY A 127 -24.28 -6.62 -8.66
CA GLY A 127 -25.07 -7.11 -7.52
C GLY A 127 -26.57 -7.28 -7.80
N GLN A 128 -27.12 -6.58 -8.80
CA GLN A 128 -28.49 -6.86 -9.29
C GLN A 128 -28.55 -8.12 -10.17
N PHE A 129 -27.45 -8.52 -10.81
CA PHE A 129 -27.30 -9.79 -11.53
C PHE A 129 -26.87 -10.95 -10.62
N GLU A 130 -26.06 -10.67 -9.59
CA GLU A 130 -25.46 -11.61 -8.63
C GLU A 130 -26.31 -11.82 -7.37
N GLY A 131 -27.20 -10.90 -6.99
CA GLY A 131 -28.12 -11.09 -5.85
C GLY A 131 -29.08 -12.29 -6.03
N GLY A 132 -29.21 -12.82 -7.24
CA GLY A 132 -29.85 -14.11 -7.53
C GLY A 132 -28.92 -15.33 -7.48
N MET A 133 -27.60 -15.13 -7.54
CA MET A 133 -26.55 -16.16 -7.51
C MET A 133 -25.83 -16.27 -6.16
N GLU A 134 -25.78 -15.21 -5.35
CA GLU A 134 -25.15 -15.18 -4.01
C GLU A 134 -25.86 -16.09 -2.99
N PHE A 135 -27.18 -16.29 -3.08
CA PHE A 135 -27.88 -17.31 -2.28
C PHE A 135 -27.51 -18.76 -2.65
N ALA A 136 -26.80 -18.97 -3.77
CA ALA A 136 -26.39 -20.28 -4.26
C ALA A 136 -24.86 -20.53 -4.17
N ALA A 137 -24.04 -19.53 -3.86
CA ALA A 137 -22.57 -19.57 -4.00
C ALA A 137 -21.80 -19.33 -2.68
N GLY A 138 -22.22 -19.98 -1.59
CA GLY A 138 -21.69 -19.79 -0.23
C GLY A 138 -20.23 -20.22 0.04
N ASP A 139 -19.43 -20.58 -0.96
CA ASP A 139 -18.14 -21.27 -0.75
C ASP A 139 -16.95 -20.66 -1.54
N VAL A 140 -16.79 -19.34 -1.57
CA VAL A 140 -15.51 -18.74 -2.02
C VAL A 140 -14.49 -18.84 -0.89
N GLN A 141 -13.67 -19.89 -0.93
CA GLN A 141 -12.59 -20.17 0.03
C GLN A 141 -11.23 -19.94 -0.63
N PHE A 142 -10.19 -19.63 0.16
CA PHE A 142 -8.81 -19.79 -0.31
C PHE A 142 -8.66 -21.23 -0.80
N THR A 143 -8.43 -21.44 -2.09
CA THR A 143 -8.40 -22.78 -2.69
C THR A 143 -7.30 -23.64 -2.08
N SER A 144 -6.22 -23.03 -1.57
CA SER A 144 -5.12 -23.77 -0.93
C SER A 144 -5.26 -23.91 0.58
N LEU A 145 -5.87 -22.94 1.26
CA LEU A 145 -5.96 -22.91 2.73
C LEU A 145 -7.32 -23.38 3.26
N GLY A 146 -8.34 -23.50 2.42
CA GLY A 146 -9.69 -23.94 2.79
C GLY A 146 -10.43 -22.98 3.75
N VAL A 147 -9.91 -21.76 3.95
CA VAL A 147 -10.50 -20.77 4.86
C VAL A 147 -11.45 -19.87 4.05
N PRO A 148 -12.65 -19.55 4.56
CA PRO A 148 -13.58 -18.63 3.90
C PRO A 148 -12.93 -17.29 3.54
N GLN A 149 -13.19 -16.77 2.34
CA GLN A 149 -12.82 -15.41 1.94
C GLN A 149 -13.71 -14.33 2.59
N SER A 150 -14.82 -14.74 3.22
CA SER A 150 -15.70 -13.86 3.99
C SER A 150 -15.03 -13.49 5.31
N TRP A 151 -14.37 -12.33 5.32
CA TRP A 151 -14.08 -11.58 6.55
C TRP A 151 -15.32 -10.85 7.02
#